data_AF-A0A8J4WFN6-F1
#
_entry.id   AF-A0A8J4WFN6-F1
#
_cell.length_a   1.000
_cell.length_b   1.000
_cell.length_c   1.000
_cell.angle_alpha   90.00
_cell.angle_beta   90.00
_cell.angle_gamma   90.00
#
_symmetry.space_group_name_H-M   'P 1'
#
loop_
_entity.id
_entity.type
_entity.pdbx_description
1 polymer ?
#
loop_
_entity_poly.entity_id
_entity_poly.type
_entity_poly.pdbx_seq_one_letter_code
_entity_poly.pdbx_strand_id
1 'polypeptide(L)'
;MDLNTEAVATGWMYVPLSQETAQMALDAVRYRRNYVRGVTSRLCLHYINSIRKRIGTDSIVSYLYSVDGCVSSEIVASGRCDIYSCRPYTYEVQLAQKVVKSDVFIVQSIYKTFTQKTLIELQEDSNLDFSTAPQGIVGRLGMVGAIDKHMTNTWRCREVNVQ
;
A
#
# COMPACT_ATOMS: atom_id res chain seq x y z
N MET A 1 33.11 23.35 -10.84
CA MET A 1 32.47 22.21 -10.18
C MET A 1 31.31 22.79 -9.40
N ASP A 2 30.17 22.94 -10.06
CA ASP A 2 29.01 23.54 -9.42
C ASP A 2 28.28 22.48 -8.60
N LEU A 3 28.24 22.74 -7.31
CA LEU A 3 27.52 21.98 -6.31
C LEU A 3 26.04 21.98 -6.67
N ASN A 4 25.58 20.86 -7.23
CA ASN A 4 24.17 20.48 -7.22
C ASN A 4 23.73 20.38 -5.77
N THR A 5 23.35 21.53 -5.21
CA THR A 5 22.67 21.62 -3.93
C THR A 5 21.30 21.04 -4.21
N GLU A 6 21.14 19.76 -3.87
CA GLU A 6 19.87 19.08 -3.78
C GLU A 6 18.94 19.98 -2.97
N ALA A 7 18.04 20.69 -3.67
CA ALA A 7 16.96 21.39 -3.03
C ALA A 7 16.15 20.32 -2.30
N VAL A 8 16.36 20.22 -0.98
CA VAL A 8 15.62 19.33 -0.10
C VAL A 8 14.15 19.66 -0.30
N ALA A 9 13.45 18.83 -1.06
CA ALA A 9 12.03 18.99 -1.32
C ALA A 9 11.28 18.83 0.00
N THR A 10 10.96 19.96 0.63
CA THR A 10 10.13 20.06 1.84
C THR A 10 8.65 19.80 1.55
N GLY A 11 8.28 19.66 0.28
CA GLY A 11 6.94 19.34 -0.19
C GLY A 11 6.69 17.84 -0.38
N TRP A 12 5.41 17.49 -0.48
CA TRP A 12 4.99 16.15 -0.89
C TRP A 12 5.21 15.96 -2.39
N MET A 13 5.89 14.87 -2.77
CA MET A 13 6.11 14.46 -4.16
C MET A 13 5.41 13.13 -4.46
N TYR A 14 4.80 12.99 -5.63
CA TYR A 14 4.25 11.71 -6.06
C TYR A 14 5.36 10.69 -6.30
N VAL A 15 5.13 9.45 -5.87
CA VAL A 15 6.01 8.32 -6.15
C VAL A 15 5.21 7.19 -6.78
N PRO A 16 5.78 6.43 -7.73
CA PRO A 16 5.08 5.34 -8.37
C PRO A 16 4.82 4.19 -7.38
N LEU A 17 3.75 3.45 -7.66
CA LEU A 17 3.54 2.15 -7.05
C LEU A 17 4.64 1.18 -7.53
N SER A 18 5.36 0.60 -6.59
CA SER A 18 6.37 -0.44 -6.83
C SER A 18 6.20 -1.53 -5.78
N GLN A 19 6.84 -2.68 -5.99
CA GLN A 19 6.85 -3.75 -5.00
C GLN A 19 7.38 -3.26 -3.63
N GLU A 20 8.39 -2.39 -3.64
CA GLU A 20 8.97 -1.82 -2.42
C GLU A 20 7.97 -0.94 -1.66
N THR A 21 7.29 -0.01 -2.35
CA THR A 21 6.34 0.90 -1.69
C THR A 21 5.07 0.17 -1.24
N ALA A 22 4.62 -0.83 -1.98
CA ALA A 22 3.52 -1.69 -1.55
C ALA A 22 3.89 -2.53 -0.31
N GLN A 23 5.06 -3.17 -0.32
CA GLN A 23 5.52 -4.00 0.79
C GLN A 23 5.72 -3.16 2.06
N MET A 24 6.25 -1.94 1.94
CA MET A 24 6.36 -0.99 3.04
C MET A 24 4.99 -0.70 3.69
N ALA A 25 3.96 -0.46 2.88
CA ALA A 25 2.61 -0.22 3.38
C ALA A 25 2.03 -1.45 4.08
N LEU A 26 2.20 -2.64 3.49
CA LEU A 26 1.77 -3.91 4.07
C LEU A 26 2.47 -4.20 5.41
N ASP A 27 3.78 -4.01 5.48
CA ASP A 27 4.56 -4.23 6.71
C ASP A 27 4.23 -3.22 7.81
N ALA A 28 3.87 -1.98 7.44
CA ALA A 28 3.41 -1.00 8.42
C ALA A 28 2.08 -1.42 9.07
N VAL A 29 1.13 -1.96 8.30
CA VAL A 29 -0.22 -2.27 8.82
C VAL A 29 -0.36 -3.65 9.45
N ARG A 30 0.49 -4.62 9.09
CA ARG A 30 0.39 -6.01 9.58
C ARG A 30 0.85 -6.21 11.03
N TYR A 31 1.44 -5.21 11.68
CA TYR A 31 1.96 -5.35 13.04
C TYR A 31 1.40 -4.29 13.98
N ARG A 32 0.77 -4.71 15.08
CA ARG A 32 0.23 -3.79 16.11
C ARG A 32 1.26 -2.80 16.64
N ARG A 33 2.52 -3.23 16.78
CA ARG A 33 3.63 -2.39 17.27
C ARG A 33 4.04 -1.26 16.30
N ASN A 34 3.59 -1.32 15.05
CA ASN A 34 3.87 -0.31 14.04
C ASN A 34 2.81 0.79 14.01
N TYR A 35 1.85 0.79 14.95
CA TYR A 35 0.89 1.88 15.13
C TYR A 35 1.35 2.77 16.27
N VAL A 36 1.34 4.09 16.06
CA VAL A 36 1.54 5.02 17.18
C VAL A 36 0.41 4.89 18.20
N ARG A 37 0.68 5.23 19.46
CA ARG A 37 -0.26 5.02 20.57
C ARG A 37 -1.66 5.64 20.35
N GLY A 38 -1.73 6.76 19.62
CA GLY A 38 -2.98 7.45 19.33
C GLY A 38 -3.84 6.81 18.24
N VAL A 39 -3.30 5.87 17.44
CA VAL A 39 -4.05 5.18 16.41
C VAL A 39 -4.64 3.90 16.98
N THR A 40 -5.92 3.93 17.33
CA THR A 40 -6.63 2.80 17.95
C THR A 40 -7.14 1.79 16.94
N SER A 41 -7.50 2.26 15.74
CA SER A 41 -7.92 1.46 14.60
C SER A 41 -6.77 0.72 13.93
N ARG A 42 -7.06 -0.46 13.36
CA ARG A 42 -6.18 -1.20 12.45
C ARG A 42 -6.73 -1.11 11.05
N LEU A 43 -5.85 -1.29 10.07
CA LEU A 43 -6.19 -1.18 8.68
C LEU A 43 -5.66 -2.41 7.95
N CYS A 44 -6.45 -2.96 7.05
CA CYS A 44 -5.95 -3.80 5.98
C CYS A 44 -6.03 -3.03 4.66
N LEU A 45 -5.18 -3.38 3.71
CA LEU A 45 -5.09 -2.75 2.40
C LEU A 45 -5.71 -3.65 1.34
N HIS A 46 -6.47 -3.08 0.43
CA HIS A 46 -6.96 -3.76 -0.77
C HIS A 46 -6.31 -3.19 -2.03
N TYR A 47 -6.22 -1.86 -2.13
CA TYR A 47 -5.71 -1.20 -3.32
C TYR A 47 -4.97 0.09 -2.95
N ILE A 48 -3.85 0.39 -3.60
CA ILE A 48 -3.16 1.68 -3.46
C ILE A 48 -3.55 2.58 -4.64
N ASN A 49 -4.24 3.68 -4.36
CA ASN A 49 -4.67 4.67 -5.35
C ASN A 49 -3.54 5.64 -5.72
N SER A 50 -2.81 6.13 -4.71
CA SER A 50 -1.68 7.03 -4.92
C SER A 50 -0.74 7.04 -3.74
N ILE A 51 0.51 7.43 -4.00
CA ILE A 51 1.56 7.50 -2.99
C ILE A 51 2.25 8.85 -3.12
N ARG A 52 2.37 9.55 -1.99
CA ARG A 52 3.19 10.75 -1.86
C ARG A 52 4.29 10.50 -0.85
N LYS A 53 5.48 11.04 -1.09
CA LYS A 53 6.65 10.99 -0.22
C LYS A 53 7.05 12.41 0.16
N ARG A 54 7.61 12.60 1.35
CA ARG A 54 8.35 13.80 1.74
C ARG A 54 9.52 13.43 2.63
N ILE A 55 10.51 14.31 2.69
CA ILE A 55 11.59 14.24 3.69
C ILE A 55 11.40 15.45 4.62
N GLY A 56 11.17 15.17 5.90
CA GLY A 56 11.02 16.21 6.91
C GLY A 56 12.33 16.94 7.19
N THR A 57 12.24 18.08 7.86
CA THR A 57 13.42 18.85 8.31
C THR A 57 14.26 18.09 9.33
N ASP A 58 13.66 17.11 10.01
CA ASP A 58 14.28 16.13 10.90
C ASP A 58 14.94 14.94 10.16
N SER A 59 15.01 15.00 8.82
CA SER A 59 15.45 13.90 7.95
C SER A 59 14.60 12.63 8.04
N ILE A 60 13.40 12.70 8.64
CA ILE A 60 12.46 11.58 8.66
C ILE A 60 11.74 11.51 7.33
N VAL A 61 11.86 10.36 6.67
CA VAL A 61 11.07 10.07 5.48
C VAL A 61 9.63 9.75 5.89
N SER A 62 8.66 10.44 5.29
CA SER A 62 7.24 10.17 5.44
C SER A 62 6.61 9.82 4.12
N TYR A 63 5.61 8.95 4.17
CA TYR A 63 4.74 8.63 3.05
C TYR A 63 3.29 8.94 3.41
N LEU A 64 2.52 9.35 2.42
CA LEU A 64 1.07 9.53 2.50
C LEU A 64 0.45 8.70 1.39
N TYR A 65 -0.15 7.59 1.78
CA TYR A 65 -0.84 6.67 0.88
C TYR A 65 -2.32 7.03 0.83
N SER A 66 -2.89 7.12 -0.37
CA SER A 66 -4.33 6.99 -0.57
C SER A 66 -4.61 5.54 -0.91
N VAL A 67 -5.38 4.84 -0.08
CA VAL A 67 -5.62 3.40 -0.19
C VAL A 67 -7.10 3.08 -0.07
N ASP A 68 -7.55 2.07 -0.78
CA ASP A 68 -8.81 1.41 -0.46
C ASP A 68 -8.52 0.25 0.49
N GLY A 69 -9.33 0.14 1.54
CA GLY A 69 -9.11 -0.86 2.57
C GLY A 69 -10.24 -0.88 3.60
N CYS A 70 -10.04 -1.63 4.67
CA CYS A 70 -11.03 -1.79 5.73
C CYS A 70 -10.38 -1.56 7.09
N VAL A 71 -11.09 -0.85 7.95
CA VAL A 71 -10.67 -0.67 9.35
C VAL A 71 -11.25 -1.79 10.21
N SER A 72 -10.43 -2.31 11.11
CA SER A 72 -10.80 -3.32 12.11
C SER A 72 -10.19 -2.98 13.48
N SER A 73 -10.71 -3.60 14.54
CA SER A 73 -10.08 -3.63 15.87
C SER A 73 -8.88 -4.59 15.91
N GLU A 74 -8.84 -5.56 14.98
CA GLU A 74 -7.82 -6.61 14.90
C GLU A 74 -6.84 -6.38 13.75
N ILE A 75 -5.65 -6.98 13.88
CA ILE A 75 -4.62 -6.96 12.84
C ILE A 75 -4.89 -8.10 11.86
N VAL A 76 -4.82 -7.80 10.57
CA VAL A 76 -4.75 -8.84 9.54
C VAL A 76 -3.27 -9.16 9.27
N ALA A 77 -2.88 -10.42 9.48
CA ALA A 77 -1.47 -10.84 9.45
C ALA A 77 -0.77 -10.61 8.10
N SER A 78 -1.52 -10.67 6.99
CA SER A 78 -1.04 -10.37 5.64
C SER A 78 -0.97 -8.87 5.34
N GLY A 79 -1.61 -8.04 6.17
CA GLY A 79 -1.88 -6.62 5.89
C GLY A 79 -2.91 -6.39 4.77
N ARG A 80 -3.42 -7.45 4.12
CA ARG A 80 -4.37 -7.37 3.00
C ARG A 80 -5.80 -7.62 3.44
N CYS A 81 -6.77 -6.92 2.86
CA CYS A 81 -8.19 -7.15 3.14
C CYS A 81 -8.73 -8.35 2.37
N ASP A 82 -9.65 -9.07 3.01
CA ASP A 82 -10.66 -9.87 2.32
C ASP A 82 -11.88 -8.98 2.04
N ILE A 83 -12.00 -8.51 0.79
CA ILE A 83 -13.07 -7.59 0.36
C ILE A 83 -14.45 -8.26 0.29
N TYR A 84 -14.53 -9.58 0.38
CA TYR A 84 -15.82 -10.26 0.49
C TYR A 84 -16.33 -10.26 1.93
N SER A 85 -15.42 -10.11 2.89
CA SER A 85 -15.71 -10.07 4.33
C SER A 85 -15.74 -8.65 4.89
N CYS A 86 -15.35 -7.63 4.12
CA CYS A 86 -15.40 -6.24 4.54
C CYS A 86 -15.75 -5.31 3.36
N ARG A 87 -16.47 -4.21 3.63
CA ARG A 87 -16.77 -3.19 2.61
C ARG A 87 -15.70 -2.09 2.64
N PRO A 88 -14.77 -2.03 1.67
CA PRO A 88 -13.69 -1.07 1.74
C PRO A 88 -14.17 0.38 1.53
N TYR A 89 -13.40 1.28 2.12
CA TYR A 89 -13.48 2.73 1.90
C TYR A 89 -12.10 3.24 1.51
N THR A 90 -12.05 4.45 0.96
CA THR A 90 -10.79 5.13 0.74
C THR A 90 -10.29 5.77 2.05
N TYR A 91 -9.02 5.58 2.33
CA TYR A 91 -8.32 6.13 3.49
C TYR A 91 -7.05 6.85 3.05
N GLU A 92 -6.74 7.96 3.71
CA GLU A 92 -5.40 8.52 3.72
C GLU A 92 -4.63 7.94 4.92
N VAL A 93 -3.49 7.30 4.63
CA VAL A 93 -2.65 6.64 5.61
C VAL A 93 -1.29 7.29 5.60
N GLN A 94 -0.92 7.90 6.72
CA GLN A 94 0.40 8.48 6.86
C GLN A 94 1.34 7.48 7.52
N LEU A 95 2.44 7.18 6.83
CA LEU A 95 3.56 6.40 7.35
C LEU A 95 4.75 7.32 7.59
N ALA A 96 5.52 7.05 8.63
CA ALA A 96 6.80 7.72 8.87
C ALA A 96 7.86 6.70 9.27
N GLN A 97 9.12 6.97 8.93
CA GLN A 97 10.23 6.18 9.46
C GLN A 97 10.20 6.20 10.99
N LYS A 98 10.40 5.04 11.59
CA LYS A 98 10.41 4.90 13.05
C LYS A 98 11.54 5.72 13.68
N VAL A 99 12.70 5.72 13.03
CA VAL A 99 13.87 6.55 13.32
C VAL A 99 14.58 6.88 12.01
N VAL A 100 15.41 7.92 12.00
CA VAL A 100 16.17 8.35 10.81
C VAL A 100 16.94 7.17 10.23
N LYS A 101 16.85 6.97 8.90
CA LYS A 101 17.45 5.86 8.14
C LYS A 101 16.93 4.45 8.47
N SER A 102 15.85 4.32 9.24
CA SER A 102 15.21 3.02 9.46
C SER A 102 14.49 2.54 8.20
N ASP A 103 14.52 1.23 7.99
CA ASP A 103 13.69 0.46 7.06
C ASP A 103 12.28 0.20 7.63
N VAL A 104 12.06 0.43 8.92
CA VAL A 104 10.77 0.25 9.59
C VAL A 104 9.96 1.53 9.53
N PHE A 105 8.78 1.44 8.92
CA PHE A 105 7.80 2.52 8.89
C PHE A 105 6.62 2.22 9.82
N ILE A 106 6.12 3.27 10.47
CA ILE A 106 5.01 3.19 11.41
C ILE A 106 3.82 4.04 10.93
N VAL A 107 2.62 3.53 11.19
CA VAL A 107 1.35 4.20 10.93
C VAL A 107 1.18 5.34 11.94
N GLN A 108 1.24 6.56 11.45
CA GLN A 108 1.05 7.80 12.22
C GLN A 108 -0.42 8.19 12.31
N SER A 109 -1.16 8.01 11.21
CA SER A 109 -2.58 8.33 11.13
C SER A 109 -3.28 7.50 10.08
N ILE A 110 -4.58 7.29 10.30
CA ILE A 110 -5.52 6.71 9.33
C ILE A 110 -6.72 7.65 9.31
N TYR A 111 -6.97 8.27 8.15
CA TYR A 111 -8.09 9.16 7.94
C TYR A 111 -9.01 8.58 6.88
N LYS A 112 -10.28 8.36 7.23
CA LYS A 112 -11.29 7.91 6.27
C LYS A 112 -11.71 9.10 5.41
N THR A 113 -11.57 8.98 4.09
CA THR A 113 -12.08 10.03 3.19
C THR A 113 -13.59 9.85 2.98
N PHE A 114 -14.28 10.92 2.59
CA PHE A 114 -15.72 10.86 2.28
C PHE A 114 -16.00 10.13 0.96
N THR A 115 -14.97 9.79 0.20
CA THR A 115 -15.10 9.06 -1.06
C THR A 115 -15.39 7.60 -0.78
N GLN A 116 -16.63 7.20 -1.02
CA GLN A 116 -17.00 5.79 -1.03
C GLN A 116 -17.08 5.33 -2.49
N LYS A 117 -16.10 4.54 -2.91
CA LYS A 117 -16.17 3.80 -4.18
C LYS A 117 -17.37 2.84 -4.15
N THR A 118 -17.98 2.63 -5.30
CA THR A 118 -19.03 1.63 -5.49
C THR A 118 -18.45 0.23 -5.33
N LEU A 119 -19.30 -0.76 -5.03
CA LEU A 119 -18.84 -2.14 -4.84
C LEU A 119 -18.17 -2.72 -6.10
N ILE A 120 -18.55 -2.23 -7.29
CA ILE A 120 -17.95 -2.61 -8.58
C ILE A 120 -16.52 -2.06 -8.71
N GLU A 121 -16.31 -0.79 -8.35
CA GLU A 121 -14.98 -0.17 -8.35
C GLU A 121 -14.05 -0.77 -7.27
N LEU A 122 -14.64 -1.42 -6.26
CA LEU A 122 -13.92 -2.13 -5.20
C LEU A 122 -13.66 -3.61 -5.50
N GLN A 123 -14.20 -4.12 -6.61
CA GLN A 123 -13.89 -5.47 -7.12
C GLN A 123 -12.69 -5.46 -8.08
N GLU A 124 -12.04 -4.31 -8.27
CA GLU A 124 -10.77 -4.26 -8.98
C GLU A 124 -9.76 -5.22 -8.33
N ASP A 125 -8.99 -5.90 -9.16
CA ASP A 125 -7.95 -6.79 -8.68
C ASP A 125 -6.95 -6.00 -7.83
N SER A 126 -6.62 -6.53 -6.66
CA SER A 126 -5.69 -5.88 -5.74
C SER A 126 -4.34 -5.64 -6.41
N ASN A 127 -3.91 -4.38 -6.49
CA ASN A 127 -2.58 -4.02 -7.00
C ASN A 127 -1.44 -4.23 -5.99
N LEU A 128 -1.71 -4.99 -4.93
CA LEU A 128 -0.75 -5.35 -3.89
C LEU A 128 -0.06 -6.68 -4.20
N ASP A 129 -0.56 -7.44 -5.17
CA ASP A 129 0.01 -8.71 -5.57
C ASP A 129 1.04 -8.56 -6.69
N PHE A 130 2.31 -8.50 -6.28
CA PHE A 130 3.45 -8.49 -7.20
C PHE A 130 3.93 -9.91 -7.54
N SER A 131 3.35 -10.97 -6.96
CA SER A 131 3.74 -12.36 -7.25
C SER A 131 3.25 -12.85 -8.60
N THR A 132 2.25 -12.16 -9.17
CA THR A 132 1.66 -12.41 -10.49
C THR A 132 2.03 -11.35 -11.52
N ALA A 133 2.76 -10.29 -11.12
CA ALA A 133 3.24 -9.28 -12.04
C ALA A 133 4.30 -9.91 -12.96
N PRO A 134 4.09 -9.98 -14.28
CA PRO A 134 5.15 -10.42 -15.18
C PRO A 134 6.36 -9.54 -14.95
N GLN A 135 7.51 -10.16 -14.65
CA GLN A 135 8.78 -9.46 -14.57
C GLN A 135 9.12 -8.91 -15.96
N GLY A 136 8.64 -7.70 -16.24
CA GLY A 136 8.79 -7.08 -17.54
C GLY A 136 7.63 -6.16 -17.85
N ILE A 137 7.70 -4.92 -17.37
CA ILE A 137 7.66 -3.71 -18.21
C ILE A 137 8.32 -2.61 -17.35
N VAL A 138 9.65 -2.59 -17.40
CA VAL A 138 10.40 -1.34 -17.30
C VAL A 138 10.78 -1.01 -18.74
N GLY A 139 10.13 0.00 -19.30
CA GLY A 139 10.57 0.65 -20.54
C GLY A 139 9.66 0.47 -21.76
N ARG A 140 9.41 1.62 -22.39
CA ARG A 140 8.78 1.85 -23.71
C ARG A 140 7.26 1.69 -23.82
N LEU A 141 6.60 2.85 -23.80
CA LEU A 141 5.51 3.13 -24.72
C LEU A 141 5.89 2.63 -26.13
N GLY A 142 5.12 1.69 -26.65
CA GLY A 142 5.19 1.26 -28.04
C GLY A 142 4.65 -0.14 -28.27
N MET A 143 3.48 -0.19 -28.92
CA MET A 143 2.88 -1.32 -29.63
C MET A 143 1.96 -2.28 -28.84
N VAL A 144 0.68 -2.04 -29.07
CA VAL A 144 -0.45 -2.96 -29.23
C VAL A 144 -0.07 -4.45 -29.32
N GLY A 145 -0.59 -5.25 -28.39
CA GLY A 145 -0.63 -6.71 -28.49
C GLY A 145 -1.73 -7.24 -27.56
N ALA A 146 -2.71 -7.93 -28.14
CA ALA A 146 -3.93 -8.40 -27.49
C ALA A 146 -3.66 -9.33 -26.30
N ILE A 147 -4.37 -9.12 -25.19
CA ILE A 147 -4.38 -10.05 -24.06
C ILE A 147 -5.50 -11.07 -24.30
N ASP A 148 -5.08 -12.30 -24.58
CA ASP A 148 -5.92 -13.48 -24.76
C ASP A 148 -6.65 -13.81 -23.44
N LYS A 149 -7.99 -13.82 -23.47
CA LYS A 149 -8.86 -14.06 -22.31
C LYS A 149 -9.05 -15.57 -22.10
N HIS A 150 -8.03 -16.32 -21.73
CA HIS A 150 -8.24 -17.69 -21.23
C HIS A 150 -7.11 -18.15 -20.29
N MET A 151 -7.20 -17.80 -19.00
CA MET A 151 -6.64 -18.62 -17.93
C MET A 151 -7.63 -18.70 -16.77
N THR A 152 -8.45 -19.73 -16.82
CA THR A 152 -9.26 -20.23 -15.70
C THR A 152 -8.32 -20.75 -14.61
N ASN A 153 -8.08 -19.96 -13.56
CA ASN A 153 -7.39 -20.43 -12.37
C ASN A 153 -8.42 -20.79 -11.28
N THR A 154 -8.81 -22.07 -11.26
CA THR A 154 -9.42 -22.71 -10.11
C THR A 154 -8.40 -22.82 -8.98
N TRP A 155 -8.50 -21.94 -7.96
CA TRP A 155 -7.73 -22.08 -6.73
C TRP A 155 -8.45 -23.06 -5.80
N ARG A 156 -7.95 -24.30 -5.71
CA ARG A 156 -8.28 -25.23 -4.61
C ARG A 156 -7.45 -24.84 -3.39
N CYS A 157 -8.11 -24.44 -2.31
CA CYS A 157 -7.51 -24.34 -0.99
C CYS A 157 -6.87 -25.69 -0.61
N ARG A 158 -5.58 -25.69 -0.30
CA ARG A 158 -4.88 -26.83 0.29
C ARG A 158 -5.14 -26.77 1.79
N GLU A 159 -6.00 -27.65 2.30
CA GLU A 159 -6.18 -27.86 3.74
C GLU A 159 -4.84 -28.29 4.34
N VAL A 160 -4.35 -27.51 5.30
CA VAL A 160 -3.23 -27.90 6.17
C VAL A 160 -3.86 -28.51 7.41
N ASN A 161 -3.93 -29.84 7.44
CA ASN A 161 -4.27 -30.56 8.67
C ASN A 161 -3.19 -30.29 9.71
N VAL A 162 -3.58 -29.65 10.81
CA VAL A 162 -2.80 -29.62 12.04
C VAL A 162 -3.52 -30.52 13.04
N GLN A 163 -2.87 -31.67 13.30
CA GLN A 163 -3.14 -32.74 14.27
C GLN A 163 -4.25 -33.73 13.94
#